data_AF-A0A3D5C320-F1
#
_entry.id   AF-A0A3D5C320-F1
#
_cell.length_a   1.000
_cell.length_b   1.000
_cell.length_c   1.000
_cell.angle_alpha   90.00
_cell.angle_beta   90.00
_cell.angle_gamma   90.00
#
_symmetry.space_group_name_H-M   'P 1'
#
loop_
_entity.id
_entity.type
_entity.pdbx_description
1 polymer ?
#
loop_
_entity_poly.entity_id
_entity_poly.type
_entity_poly.pdbx_seq_one_letter_code
_entity_poly.pdbx_strand_id
1 'polypeptide(L)'
;RPLVFTSTSEVYGRNPQVPWTEDADRVLGSTDINRWSYATAKAALEHYILAHHQQSGLEFNIFRPFNFFGPRLDSLGAGRVVTIFLEKFLANQPVQIHGDGTQTRTFCFIRDAAEGIVLGSTSEKARNTVLNIGTDIEHTIESLAETMRRVGGFSSPIEYITYESAFGTSYEDIPRRIPDLSRIRSLTGWEATTSLEDGLAQTIEYFHDQQSTSG
;
A
#
# COMPACT_ATOMS: atom_id res chain seq x y z
N ARG A 1 -27.40 4.38 -5.61
CA ARG A 1 -26.09 5.07 -5.53
C ARG A 1 -25.03 3.99 -5.69
N PRO A 2 -24.03 4.16 -6.56
CA PRO A 2 -22.95 3.18 -6.72
C PRO A 2 -22.22 2.93 -5.40
N LEU A 3 -21.91 1.67 -5.11
CA LEU A 3 -21.09 1.26 -3.97
C LEU A 3 -19.62 1.43 -4.32
N VAL A 4 -18.89 2.27 -3.56
CA VAL A 4 -17.42 2.31 -3.62
C VAL A 4 -16.89 1.46 -2.48
N PHE A 5 -16.15 0.41 -2.82
CA PHE A 5 -15.57 -0.51 -1.84
C PHE A 5 -14.04 -0.53 -1.95
N THR A 6 -13.37 -0.19 -0.86
CA THR A 6 -11.92 -0.31 -0.78
C THR A 6 -11.59 -1.74 -0.37
N SER A 7 -11.12 -2.56 -1.31
CA SER A 7 -10.51 -3.86 -1.05
C SER A 7 -9.06 -3.70 -0.57
N THR A 8 -8.13 -4.57 -0.99
CA THR A 8 -6.72 -4.55 -0.58
C THR A 8 -5.85 -5.28 -1.61
N SER A 9 -4.60 -4.88 -1.76
CA SER A 9 -3.58 -5.66 -2.49
C SER A 9 -3.21 -6.97 -1.78
N GLU A 10 -3.52 -7.14 -0.49
CA GLU A 10 -3.30 -8.41 0.23
C GLU A 10 -4.13 -9.57 -0.36
N VAL A 11 -5.18 -9.30 -1.16
CA VAL A 11 -6.00 -10.37 -1.77
C VAL A 11 -5.20 -11.26 -2.72
N TYR A 12 -4.16 -10.73 -3.36
CA TYR A 12 -3.25 -11.47 -4.23
C TYR A 12 -2.39 -12.48 -3.45
N GLY A 13 -2.21 -12.23 -2.15
CA GLY A 13 -1.39 -13.06 -1.29
C GLY A 13 0.06 -13.12 -1.75
N ARG A 14 0.61 -14.33 -1.81
CA ARG A 14 1.99 -14.62 -2.23
C ARG A 14 2.08 -15.00 -3.72
N ASN A 15 1.21 -14.45 -4.57
CA ASN A 15 1.25 -14.74 -6.00
C ASN A 15 2.62 -14.31 -6.58
N PRO A 16 3.43 -15.23 -7.15
CA PRO A 16 4.76 -14.90 -7.64
C PRO A 16 4.76 -14.11 -8.97
N GLN A 17 3.62 -14.00 -9.64
CA GLN A 17 3.50 -13.42 -10.98
C GLN A 17 3.23 -11.90 -10.92
N VAL A 18 4.25 -11.12 -10.58
CA VAL A 18 4.18 -9.65 -10.64
C VAL A 18 4.56 -9.13 -12.05
N PRO A 19 3.97 -8.02 -12.53
CA PRO A 19 2.95 -7.19 -11.88
C PRO A 19 1.56 -7.87 -11.85
N TRP A 20 0.80 -7.64 -10.78
CA TRP A 20 -0.49 -8.27 -10.57
C TRP A 20 -1.61 -7.51 -11.27
N THR A 21 -2.26 -8.14 -12.25
CA THR A 21 -3.52 -7.68 -12.83
C THR A 21 -4.69 -7.96 -11.90
N GLU A 22 -5.81 -7.27 -12.04
CA GLU A 22 -6.98 -7.47 -11.17
C GLU A 22 -7.62 -8.85 -11.30
N ASP A 23 -7.37 -9.55 -12.40
CA ASP A 23 -7.84 -10.92 -12.64
C ASP A 23 -6.80 -11.99 -12.23
N ALA A 24 -5.67 -11.60 -11.64
CA ALA A 24 -4.63 -12.53 -11.23
C ALA A 24 -5.10 -13.47 -10.11
N ASP A 25 -4.56 -14.68 -10.12
CA ASP A 25 -4.89 -15.69 -9.10
C ASP A 25 -4.54 -15.23 -7.70
N ARG A 26 -5.39 -15.62 -6.74
CA ARG A 26 -5.16 -15.41 -5.31
C ARG A 26 -4.39 -16.60 -4.77
N VAL A 27 -3.12 -16.40 -4.40
CA VAL A 27 -2.27 -17.47 -3.87
C VAL A 27 -2.09 -17.24 -2.36
N LEU A 28 -2.83 -17.97 -1.54
CA LEU A 28 -2.79 -17.87 -0.07
C LEU A 28 -2.18 -19.13 0.55
N GLY A 29 -1.68 -19.01 1.78
CA GLY A 29 -1.20 -20.15 2.57
C GLY A 29 -2.32 -20.87 3.32
N SER A 30 -1.93 -21.77 4.24
CA SER A 30 -2.85 -22.48 5.13
C SER A 30 -3.73 -21.51 5.93
N THR A 31 -4.96 -21.93 6.23
CA THR A 31 -5.89 -21.22 7.12
C THR A 31 -5.37 -21.07 8.54
N ASP A 32 -4.40 -21.89 8.96
CA ASP A 32 -3.76 -21.79 10.27
C ASP A 32 -2.83 -20.56 10.38
N ILE A 33 -2.44 -19.97 9.25
CA ILE A 33 -1.61 -18.75 9.23
C ILE A 33 -2.54 -17.53 9.26
N ASN A 34 -2.64 -16.90 10.43
CA ASN A 34 -3.60 -15.82 10.70
C ASN A 34 -3.51 -14.63 9.72
N ARG A 35 -2.34 -14.32 9.15
CA ARG A 35 -2.19 -13.19 8.20
C ARG A 35 -3.16 -13.26 7.01
N TRP A 36 -3.52 -14.47 6.57
CA TRP A 36 -4.38 -14.67 5.40
C TRP A 36 -5.87 -14.46 5.71
N SER A 37 -6.25 -14.34 6.98
CA SER A 37 -7.64 -14.08 7.39
C SER A 37 -8.15 -12.75 6.81
N TYR A 38 -7.34 -11.69 6.87
CA TYR A 38 -7.68 -10.38 6.31
C TYR A 38 -7.87 -10.43 4.79
N ALA A 39 -6.91 -11.00 4.06
CA ALA A 39 -7.01 -11.18 2.61
C ALA A 39 -8.26 -11.99 2.21
N THR A 40 -8.56 -13.05 2.98
CA THR A 40 -9.74 -13.90 2.77
C THR A 40 -11.04 -13.14 3.01
N ALA A 41 -11.14 -12.39 4.11
CA ALA A 41 -12.33 -11.60 4.44
C ALA A 41 -12.60 -10.52 3.39
N LYS A 42 -11.57 -9.80 2.93
CA LYS A 42 -11.71 -8.77 1.90
C LYS A 42 -12.16 -9.37 0.56
N ALA A 43 -11.62 -10.50 0.16
CA ALA A 43 -12.04 -11.17 -1.07
C ALA A 43 -13.45 -11.78 -0.99
N ALA A 44 -13.86 -12.28 0.18
CA ALA A 44 -15.24 -12.72 0.38
C ALA A 44 -16.24 -11.56 0.17
N LEU A 45 -15.90 -10.35 0.61
CA LEU A 45 -16.70 -9.15 0.35
C LEU A 45 -16.70 -8.77 -1.14
N GLU A 46 -15.58 -8.89 -1.85
CA GLU A 46 -15.56 -8.68 -3.32
C GLU A 46 -16.53 -9.65 -4.02
N HIS A 47 -16.48 -10.95 -3.69
CA HIS A 47 -17.40 -11.93 -4.27
C HIS A 47 -18.87 -11.59 -3.96
N TYR A 48 -19.16 -11.12 -2.75
CA TYR A 48 -20.51 -10.72 -2.37
C TYR A 48 -21.02 -9.54 -3.19
N ILE A 49 -20.17 -8.53 -3.40
CA ILE A 49 -20.51 -7.36 -4.23
C ILE A 49 -20.73 -7.77 -5.69
N LEU A 50 -19.84 -8.61 -6.24
CA LEU A 50 -19.96 -9.14 -7.60
C LEU A 50 -21.25 -9.95 -7.79
N ALA A 51 -21.61 -10.79 -6.82
CA ALA A 51 -22.86 -11.55 -6.85
C ALA A 51 -24.09 -10.64 -6.80
N HIS A 52 -24.07 -9.59 -5.97
CA HIS A 52 -25.15 -8.60 -5.92
C HIS A 52 -25.30 -7.81 -7.22
N HIS A 53 -24.19 -7.50 -7.88
CA HIS A 53 -24.22 -6.90 -9.21
C HIS A 53 -24.95 -7.83 -10.20
N GLN A 54 -24.57 -9.10 -10.24
CA GLN A 54 -25.18 -10.10 -11.14
C GLN A 54 -26.67 -10.33 -10.86
N GLN A 55 -27.09 -10.33 -9.60
CA GLN A 55 -28.46 -10.66 -9.21
C GLN A 55 -29.42 -9.47 -9.21
N SER A 56 -28.95 -8.29 -8.80
CA SER A 56 -29.80 -7.12 -8.53
C SER A 56 -29.41 -5.86 -9.30
N GLY A 57 -28.34 -5.91 -10.10
CA GLY A 57 -27.84 -4.76 -10.84
C GLY A 57 -27.16 -3.72 -9.95
N LEU A 58 -26.66 -4.09 -8.76
CA LEU A 58 -25.90 -3.21 -7.90
C LEU A 58 -24.72 -2.60 -8.68
N GLU A 59 -24.71 -1.27 -8.80
CA GLU A 59 -23.56 -0.57 -9.38
C GLU A 59 -22.43 -0.47 -8.36
N PHE A 60 -21.20 -0.76 -8.78
CA PHE A 60 -20.05 -0.74 -7.86
C PHE A 60 -18.73 -0.29 -8.51
N ASN A 61 -17.78 0.09 -7.66
CA ASN A 61 -16.37 0.19 -7.96
C ASN A 61 -15.58 -0.40 -6.80
N ILE A 62 -14.73 -1.39 -7.08
CA ILE A 62 -13.81 -1.96 -6.09
C ILE A 62 -12.41 -1.45 -6.37
N PHE A 63 -11.75 -0.87 -5.38
CA PHE A 63 -10.36 -0.44 -5.48
C PHE A 63 -9.46 -1.36 -4.64
N ARG A 64 -8.30 -1.76 -5.17
CA ARG A 64 -7.25 -2.50 -4.44
C ARG A 64 -6.04 -1.58 -4.25
N PRO A 65 -5.90 -0.92 -3.07
CA PRO A 65 -4.77 -0.04 -2.77
C PRO A 65 -3.43 -0.76 -2.70
N PHE A 66 -2.41 -0.15 -3.30
CA PHE A 66 -1.00 -0.53 -3.16
C PHE A 66 -0.26 0.55 -2.36
N ASN A 67 0.03 0.22 -1.09
CA ASN A 67 0.83 1.00 -0.13
C ASN A 67 0.65 2.52 -0.20
N PHE A 68 -0.54 2.98 0.15
CA PHE A 68 -0.77 4.41 0.29
C PHE A 68 0.01 5.00 1.47
N PHE A 69 0.58 6.18 1.27
CA PHE A 69 1.26 6.96 2.30
C PHE A 69 1.02 8.46 2.10
N GLY A 70 1.19 9.26 3.15
CA GLY A 70 0.94 10.70 3.09
C GLY A 70 0.79 11.33 4.47
N PRO A 71 0.48 12.63 4.53
CA PRO A 71 0.04 13.29 5.76
C PRO A 71 -1.13 12.55 6.43
N ARG A 72 -1.26 12.69 7.77
CA ARG A 72 -2.34 12.11 8.59
C ARG A 72 -2.37 10.57 8.63
N LEU A 73 -1.23 9.90 8.49
CA LEU A 73 -1.16 8.45 8.74
C LEU A 73 -1.69 8.11 10.14
N ASP A 74 -2.53 7.07 10.22
CA ASP A 74 -3.37 6.79 11.40
C ASP A 74 -2.57 6.49 12.68
N SER A 75 -1.46 5.77 12.58
CA SER A 75 -0.64 5.38 13.73
C SER A 75 0.81 5.22 13.33
N LEU A 76 1.67 6.14 13.80
CA LEU A 76 3.11 5.98 13.72
C LEU A 76 3.53 4.73 14.52
N GLY A 77 4.53 4.00 14.02
CA GLY A 77 5.06 2.79 14.68
C GLY A 77 4.27 1.50 14.47
N ALA A 78 3.07 1.56 13.88
CA ALA A 78 2.25 0.38 13.63
C ALA A 78 1.93 0.20 12.14
N GLY A 79 1.91 -1.06 11.70
CA GLY A 79 1.41 -1.45 10.38
C GLY A 79 2.45 -1.34 9.26
N ARG A 80 2.54 -0.18 8.59
CA ARG A 80 3.23 -0.03 7.30
C ARG A 80 4.69 0.43 7.49
N VAL A 81 5.58 0.05 6.57
CA VAL A 81 7.01 0.37 6.69
C VAL A 81 7.29 1.88 6.80
N VAL A 82 6.54 2.72 6.08
CA VAL A 82 6.68 4.19 6.15
C VAL A 82 6.34 4.71 7.56
N THR A 83 5.29 4.20 8.21
CA THR A 83 4.91 4.65 9.57
C THR A 83 5.90 4.18 10.62
N ILE A 84 6.46 2.98 10.46
CA ILE A 84 7.48 2.41 11.35
C ILE A 84 8.78 3.22 11.24
N PHE A 85 9.28 3.45 10.02
CA PHE A 85 10.51 4.21 9.81
C PHE A 85 10.36 5.65 10.26
N LEU A 86 9.23 6.29 9.95
CA LEU A 86 8.98 7.67 10.34
C LEU A 86 8.96 7.86 11.86
N GLU A 87 8.33 6.94 12.60
CA GLU A 87 8.37 6.97 14.07
C GLU A 87 9.81 6.94 14.59
N LYS A 88 10.63 6.00 14.11
CA LYS A 88 12.02 5.83 14.53
C LYS A 88 12.87 7.06 14.20
N PHE A 89 12.73 7.59 13.00
CA PHE A 89 13.41 8.81 12.58
C PHE A 89 13.02 10.01 13.45
N LEU A 90 11.72 10.24 13.67
CA LEU A 90 11.24 11.33 14.52
C LEU A 90 11.68 11.18 15.99
N ALA A 91 11.84 9.94 16.47
CA ALA A 91 12.33 9.65 17.81
C ALA A 91 13.87 9.62 17.93
N ASN A 92 14.61 9.93 16.86
CA ASN A 92 16.08 9.78 16.78
C ASN A 92 16.56 8.37 17.19
N GLN A 93 15.78 7.34 16.86
CA GLN A 93 16.11 5.93 17.10
C GLN A 93 16.64 5.27 15.82
N PRO A 94 17.44 4.20 15.93
CA PRO A 94 17.84 3.40 14.77
C PRO A 94 16.64 2.88 13.98
N VAL A 95 16.75 2.98 12.65
CA VAL A 95 15.77 2.40 11.71
C VAL A 95 16.23 1.01 11.34
N GLN A 96 15.40 0.01 11.62
CA GLN A 96 15.72 -1.39 11.37
C GLN A 96 15.11 -1.87 10.06
N ILE A 97 15.96 -2.28 9.13
CA ILE A 97 15.58 -2.98 7.90
C ILE A 97 15.70 -4.47 8.15
N HIS A 98 14.64 -5.21 7.83
CA HIS A 98 14.64 -6.66 7.96
C HIS A 98 15.23 -7.30 6.69
N GLY A 99 16.18 -8.21 6.86
CA GLY A 99 16.93 -8.81 5.76
C GLY A 99 18.03 -7.90 5.23
N ASP A 100 18.26 -7.96 3.92
CA ASP A 100 19.28 -7.18 3.22
C ASP A 100 18.73 -5.86 2.63
N GLY A 101 17.43 -5.59 2.79
CA GLY A 101 16.78 -4.38 2.30
C GLY A 101 16.45 -4.37 0.81
N THR A 102 16.75 -5.45 0.09
CA THR A 102 16.55 -5.55 -1.38
C THR A 102 15.11 -5.84 -1.78
N GLN A 103 14.26 -6.25 -0.84
CA GLN A 103 12.84 -6.47 -1.09
C GLN A 103 12.16 -5.17 -1.55
N THR A 104 11.28 -5.27 -2.55
CA THR A 104 10.71 -4.10 -3.23
C THR A 104 9.23 -3.92 -2.96
N ARG A 105 8.81 -2.66 -2.96
CA ARG A 105 7.41 -2.24 -2.87
C ARG A 105 7.20 -1.03 -3.76
N THR A 106 5.97 -0.83 -4.19
CA THR A 106 5.52 0.46 -4.72
C THR A 106 4.88 1.28 -3.61
N PHE A 107 4.95 2.61 -3.69
CA PHE A 107 4.41 3.53 -2.67
C PHE A 107 3.64 4.66 -3.35
N CYS A 108 2.34 4.76 -3.13
CA CYS A 108 1.50 5.75 -3.80
C CYS A 108 1.10 6.87 -2.83
N PHE A 109 1.34 8.11 -3.24
CA PHE A 109 1.00 9.27 -2.43
C PHE A 109 -0.52 9.42 -2.29
N ILE A 110 -0.98 9.73 -1.08
CA ILE A 110 -2.40 9.71 -0.72
C ILE A 110 -3.26 10.65 -1.56
N ARG A 111 -2.70 11.78 -2.03
CA ARG A 111 -3.43 12.71 -2.90
C ARG A 111 -3.74 12.07 -4.25
N ASP A 112 -2.75 11.46 -4.89
CA ASP A 112 -2.92 10.78 -6.19
C ASP A 112 -3.90 9.62 -6.04
N ALA A 113 -3.77 8.85 -4.97
CA ALA A 113 -4.70 7.77 -4.64
C ALA A 113 -6.15 8.26 -4.47
N ALA A 114 -6.36 9.36 -3.74
CA ALA A 114 -7.68 9.93 -3.55
C ALA A 114 -8.29 10.41 -4.89
N GLU A 115 -7.48 11.07 -5.73
CA GLU A 115 -7.88 11.47 -7.07
C GLU A 115 -8.29 10.26 -7.93
N GLY A 116 -7.48 9.19 -7.93
CA GLY A 116 -7.77 7.98 -8.68
C GLY A 116 -9.05 7.28 -8.23
N ILE A 117 -9.34 7.26 -6.93
CA ILE A 117 -10.61 6.73 -6.40
C ILE A 117 -11.78 7.57 -6.90
N VAL A 118 -11.69 8.90 -6.85
CA VAL A 118 -12.75 9.79 -7.32
C VAL A 118 -12.98 9.61 -8.82
N LEU A 119 -11.92 9.63 -9.63
CA LEU A 119 -12.01 9.46 -11.09
C LEU A 119 -12.58 8.08 -11.45
N GLY A 120 -12.10 7.02 -10.81
CA GLY A 120 -12.62 5.67 -11.03
C GLY A 120 -14.09 5.51 -10.61
N SER A 121 -14.51 6.16 -9.53
CA SER A 121 -15.89 6.07 -9.03
C SER A 121 -16.88 6.92 -9.82
N THR A 122 -16.40 7.91 -10.57
CA THR A 122 -17.23 8.83 -11.36
C THR A 122 -17.18 8.57 -12.87
N SER A 123 -16.23 7.77 -13.34
CA SER A 123 -16.12 7.38 -14.75
C SER A 123 -17.17 6.32 -15.11
N GLU A 124 -17.99 6.62 -16.11
CA GLU A 124 -18.93 5.66 -16.72
C GLU A 124 -18.21 4.39 -17.21
N LYS A 125 -17.03 4.56 -17.82
CA LYS A 125 -16.23 3.46 -18.36
C LYS A 125 -15.70 2.53 -17.27
N ALA A 126 -15.49 3.06 -16.07
CA ALA A 126 -14.99 2.30 -14.93
C ALA A 126 -16.11 1.65 -14.12
N ARG A 127 -17.38 1.88 -14.41
CA ARG A 127 -18.48 1.32 -13.62
C ARG A 127 -18.45 -0.21 -13.62
N ASN A 128 -18.74 -0.81 -12.45
CA ASN A 128 -18.78 -2.25 -12.21
C ASN A 128 -17.43 -2.96 -12.41
N THR A 129 -16.34 -2.26 -12.10
CA THR A 129 -14.98 -2.82 -12.23
C THR A 129 -14.27 -2.96 -10.89
N VAL A 130 -13.31 -3.88 -10.88
CA VAL A 130 -12.26 -3.97 -9.87
C VAL A 130 -11.01 -3.32 -10.46
N LEU A 131 -10.41 -2.40 -9.72
CA LEU A 131 -9.26 -1.59 -10.15
C LEU A 131 -8.13 -1.67 -9.12
N ASN A 132 -6.93 -1.99 -9.58
CA ASN A 132 -5.72 -1.67 -8.84
C ASN A 132 -5.53 -0.16 -8.81
N ILE A 133 -5.01 0.34 -7.70
CA ILE A 133 -4.67 1.76 -7.56
C ILE A 133 -3.41 1.90 -6.73
N GLY A 134 -2.42 2.61 -7.28
CA GLY A 134 -1.09 2.72 -6.72
C GLY A 134 -0.12 3.38 -7.69
N THR A 135 1.15 3.03 -7.60
CA THR A 135 2.16 3.33 -8.62
C THR A 135 2.83 2.02 -9.04
N ASP A 136 3.36 1.95 -10.25
CA ASP A 136 4.20 0.87 -10.76
C ASP A 136 5.71 1.18 -10.61
N ILE A 137 6.06 2.29 -9.96
CA ILE A 137 7.44 2.62 -9.61
C ILE A 137 7.85 1.84 -8.36
N GLU A 138 8.77 0.90 -8.54
CA GLU A 138 9.33 0.07 -7.46
C GLU A 138 10.48 0.76 -6.74
N HIS A 139 10.51 0.59 -5.43
CA HIS A 139 11.59 1.01 -4.54
C HIS A 139 11.99 -0.14 -3.63
N THR A 140 13.29 -0.31 -3.39
CA THR A 140 13.79 -1.20 -2.32
C THR A 140 13.47 -0.59 -0.95
N ILE A 141 13.34 -1.40 0.09
CA ILE A 141 13.15 -0.89 1.46
C ILE A 141 14.34 -0.06 1.92
N GLU A 142 15.55 -0.43 1.49
CA GLU A 142 16.75 0.39 1.68
C GLU A 142 16.62 1.78 1.03
N SER A 143 16.24 1.84 -0.26
CA SER A 143 16.07 3.12 -0.96
C SER A 143 14.98 3.99 -0.34
N LEU A 144 13.93 3.37 0.22
CA LEU A 144 12.91 4.07 1.00
C LEU A 144 13.52 4.70 2.26
N ALA A 145 14.22 3.92 3.09
CA ALA A 145 14.82 4.39 4.33
C ALA A 145 15.81 5.53 4.07
N GLU A 146 16.66 5.38 3.05
CA GLU A 146 17.63 6.39 2.65
C GLU A 146 16.98 7.66 2.11
N THR A 147 15.92 7.53 1.32
CA THR A 147 15.14 8.68 0.86
C THR A 147 14.55 9.41 2.05
N MET A 148 13.85 8.71 2.96
CA MET A 148 13.27 9.30 4.18
C MET A 148 14.32 10.02 5.02
N ARG A 149 15.49 9.40 5.24
CA ARG A 149 16.61 10.00 5.97
C ARG A 149 17.04 11.34 5.34
N ARG A 150 17.20 11.35 4.01
CA ARG A 150 17.64 12.51 3.25
C ARG A 150 16.61 13.63 3.23
N VAL A 151 15.35 13.36 2.85
CA VAL A 151 14.31 14.41 2.77
C VAL A 151 13.90 14.93 4.15
N GLY A 152 13.94 14.07 5.18
CA GLY A 152 13.63 14.49 6.55
C GLY A 152 14.80 15.12 7.31
N GLY A 153 16.01 15.17 6.72
CA GLY A 153 17.20 15.68 7.41
C GLY A 153 17.57 14.89 8.67
N PHE A 154 17.24 13.59 8.71
CA PHE A 154 17.49 12.75 9.89
C PHE A 154 18.95 12.27 9.93
N SER A 155 19.44 12.00 11.15
CA SER A 155 20.79 11.47 11.40
C SER A 155 20.79 10.06 12.00
N SER A 156 19.61 9.49 12.30
CA SER A 156 19.50 8.14 12.83
C SER A 156 20.21 7.11 11.94
N PRO A 157 20.91 6.12 12.54
CA PRO A 157 21.51 5.03 11.78
C PRO A 157 20.42 4.12 11.19
N ILE A 158 20.73 3.52 10.05
CA ILE A 158 19.96 2.44 9.44
C ILE A 158 20.70 1.14 9.73
N GLU A 159 20.02 0.18 10.33
CA GLU A 159 20.56 -1.11 10.76
C GLU A 159 19.85 -2.25 10.04
N TYR A 160 20.59 -3.31 9.73
CA TYR A 160 20.04 -4.51 9.10
C TYR A 160 19.93 -5.61 10.15
N ILE A 161 18.73 -6.19 10.29
CA ILE A 161 18.45 -7.27 11.24
C ILE A 161 17.83 -8.47 10.53
N THR A 162 18.00 -9.68 11.08
CA THR A 162 17.43 -10.88 10.47
C THR A 162 15.92 -10.96 10.71
N TYR A 163 15.18 -11.52 9.76
CA TYR A 163 13.73 -11.75 9.93
C TYR A 163 13.41 -12.60 11.17
N GLU A 164 14.24 -13.58 11.47
CA GLU A 164 14.11 -14.45 12.65
C GLU A 164 14.18 -13.65 13.95
N SER A 165 15.09 -12.67 14.03
CA SER A 165 15.22 -11.81 15.21
C SER A 165 14.02 -10.87 15.41
N ALA A 166 13.37 -10.46 14.31
CA ALA A 166 12.25 -9.52 14.34
C ALA A 166 10.89 -10.20 14.55
N PHE A 167 10.68 -11.39 13.96
CA PHE A 167 9.36 -12.02 13.89
C PHE A 167 9.33 -13.52 14.21
N GLY A 168 10.47 -14.12 14.57
CA GLY A 168 10.59 -15.57 14.71
C GLY A 168 10.49 -16.30 13.37
N THR A 169 10.14 -17.59 13.40
CA THR A 169 10.14 -18.48 12.22
C THR A 169 8.83 -18.48 11.42
N SER A 170 7.80 -17.76 11.86
CA SER A 170 6.45 -17.80 11.28
C SER A 170 6.18 -16.69 10.25
N TYR A 171 7.16 -15.83 9.96
CA TYR A 171 6.98 -14.70 9.06
C TYR A 171 7.32 -15.06 7.61
N GLU A 172 6.31 -15.01 6.74
CA GLU A 172 6.49 -15.06 5.29
C GLU A 172 6.53 -13.62 4.75
N ASP A 173 7.69 -13.11 4.32
CA ASP A 173 7.71 -11.84 3.56
C ASP A 173 7.26 -12.11 2.12
N ILE A 174 6.62 -11.11 1.50
CA ILE A 174 6.29 -11.15 0.08
C ILE A 174 7.35 -10.31 -0.63
N PRO A 175 8.28 -10.91 -1.41
CA PRO A 175 9.47 -10.19 -1.86
C PRO A 175 9.16 -8.96 -2.73
N ARG A 176 8.14 -9.07 -3.58
CA ARG A 176 7.72 -8.01 -4.52
C ARG A 176 6.21 -7.86 -4.51
N ARG A 177 5.72 -6.63 -4.57
CA ARG A 177 4.29 -6.30 -4.68
C ARG A 177 4.12 -5.13 -5.63
N ILE A 178 3.68 -5.42 -6.86
CA ILE A 178 3.61 -4.43 -7.94
C ILE A 178 2.24 -4.54 -8.60
N PRO A 179 1.46 -3.45 -8.65
CA PRO A 179 0.20 -3.46 -9.38
C PRO A 179 0.47 -3.38 -10.88
N ASP A 180 -0.31 -4.10 -11.68
CA ASP A 180 -0.60 -3.66 -13.03
C ASP A 180 -1.68 -2.57 -12.97
N LEU A 181 -1.42 -1.41 -13.58
CA LEU A 181 -2.30 -0.24 -13.58
C LEU A 181 -2.95 0.02 -14.96
N SER A 182 -2.78 -0.88 -15.92
CA SER A 182 -3.28 -0.72 -17.29
C SER A 182 -4.79 -0.50 -17.33
N ARG A 183 -5.55 -1.21 -16.47
CA ARG A 183 -7.00 -1.12 -16.41
C ARG A 183 -7.47 0.27 -15.98
N ILE A 184 -7.01 0.78 -14.84
CA ILE A 184 -7.41 2.13 -14.38
C ILE A 184 -6.97 3.20 -15.38
N ARG A 185 -5.74 3.12 -15.91
CA ARG A 185 -5.23 4.03 -16.96
C ARG A 185 -6.13 4.04 -18.18
N SER A 186 -6.55 2.87 -18.68
CA SER A 186 -7.38 2.77 -19.89
C SER A 186 -8.81 3.29 -19.70
N LEU A 187 -9.37 3.13 -18.50
CA LEU A 187 -10.77 3.47 -18.22
C LEU A 187 -10.95 4.92 -17.76
N THR A 188 -9.93 5.53 -17.17
CA THR A 188 -10.04 6.87 -16.57
C THR A 188 -8.97 7.86 -17.06
N GLY A 189 -7.86 7.38 -17.62
CA GLY A 189 -6.69 8.20 -17.92
C GLY A 189 -5.88 8.59 -16.68
N TRP A 190 -6.21 8.05 -15.50
CA TRP A 190 -5.52 8.36 -14.25
C TRP A 190 -4.12 7.74 -14.20
N GLU A 191 -3.19 8.48 -13.60
CA GLU A 191 -1.81 8.11 -13.35
C GLU A 191 -1.38 8.71 -12.00
N ALA A 192 -0.56 8.00 -11.22
CA ALA A 192 0.08 8.61 -10.04
C ALA A 192 1.27 9.46 -10.50
N THR A 193 1.29 10.74 -10.13
CA THR A 193 2.28 11.71 -10.62
C THR A 193 3.26 12.18 -9.56
N THR A 194 2.95 11.96 -8.29
CA THR A 194 3.80 12.39 -7.17
C THR A 194 4.94 11.40 -6.97
N SER A 195 6.18 11.90 -6.99
CA SER A 195 7.35 11.07 -6.72
C SER A 195 7.39 10.59 -5.26
N LEU A 196 8.11 9.50 -4.99
CA LEU A 196 8.34 9.04 -3.61
C LEU A 196 8.95 10.15 -2.75
N GLU A 197 9.93 10.88 -3.28
CA GLU A 197 10.62 11.95 -2.58
C GLU A 197 9.68 13.09 -2.20
N ASP A 198 8.90 13.61 -3.14
CA ASP A 198 7.96 14.72 -2.90
C ASP A 198 6.85 14.33 -1.92
N GLY A 199 6.35 13.10 -2.05
CA GLY A 199 5.34 12.57 -1.14
C GLY A 199 5.88 12.40 0.28
N LEU A 200 7.14 11.94 0.41
CA LEU A 200 7.78 11.75 1.72
C LEU A 200 8.09 13.09 2.38
N ALA A 201 8.59 14.07 1.63
CA ALA A 201 8.85 15.41 2.13
C ALA A 201 7.58 16.01 2.77
N GLN A 202 6.46 16.01 2.04
CA GLN A 202 5.17 16.49 2.55
C GLN A 202 4.67 15.70 3.76
N THR A 203 4.89 14.38 3.76
CA THR A 203 4.49 13.51 4.87
C THR A 203 5.28 13.84 6.13
N ILE A 204 6.60 13.96 6.01
CA ILE A 204 7.51 14.23 7.13
C ILE A 204 7.26 15.64 7.68
N GLU A 205 7.12 16.64 6.83
CA GLU A 205 6.80 18.03 7.20
C GLU A 205 5.52 18.08 8.05
N TYR A 206 4.45 17.41 7.62
CA TYR A 206 3.20 17.33 8.38
C TYR A 206 3.41 16.83 9.82
N PHE A 207 4.23 15.80 10.02
CA PHE A 207 4.47 15.23 11.34
C PHE A 207 5.42 16.08 12.21
N HIS A 208 6.36 16.82 11.61
CA HIS A 208 7.16 17.82 12.33
C HIS A 208 6.31 18.97 12.86
N ASP A 209 5.38 19.48 12.07
CA ASP A 209 4.48 20.56 12.48
C ASP A 209 3.56 20.15 13.64
N GLN A 210 3.06 18.90 13.60
CA GLN A 210 2.22 18.34 14.67
C GLN A 210 2.97 18.21 16.00
N GLN A 211 4.24 17.77 15.98
CA GLN A 211 5.07 17.71 17.19
C GLN A 211 5.34 19.11 17.75
N SER A 212 5.58 20.09 16.88
CA SER A 212 5.85 21.48 17.28
C SER A 212 4.63 22.18 17.90
N THR A 213 3.42 21.76 17.50
CA THR A 213 2.15 22.31 18.03
C THR A 213 1.70 21.60 19.32
N SER A 214 2.27 20.45 19.64
CA SER A 214 1.90 19.61 20.80
C SER A 214 2.84 19.76 22.00
N GLY A 215 3.93 20.52 21.87
CA GLY A 215 4.89 20.86 22.94
C GLY A 215 4.67 22.27 23.47
#